data_AF-A0A812MPV7-F1
#
_entry.id   AF-A0A812MPV7-F1
#
_cell.length_a   1.000
_cell.length_b   1.000
_cell.length_c   1.000
_cell.angle_alpha   90.00
_cell.angle_beta   90.00
_cell.angle_gamma   90.00
#
_symmetry.space_group_name_H-M   'P 1'
#
loop_
_entity.id
_entity.type
_entity.pdbx_description
1 polymer ?
#
loop_
_entity_poly.entity_id
_entity_poly.type
_entity_poly.pdbx_seq_one_letter_code
_entity_poly.pdbx_strand_id
1 'polypeptide(L)'
;MKVFHRDVSLVACLAEFVGMTLFVIIGCGSAMGIQGSGSSGGSGGDGDSTSGETTSMIPGWVLMVALVFGLSITTLAYSIGHYSGGHLNCAVTLGLVLTGNCHALQGLFNFGAQMMGSILGAAILCAIFPPELDMTKTLGANSVGLKWNWWNALIGELVGTFLLVFVVLQTACNPKSAMNRSQACLAIGLAVFMAHCVLIPIDGCSINPTRSFGPALLSLSRMEAPKAVEPVATMVGEPALGEVAPKAAPEEEAAGPGYWRSMWIFWVGPLLGACLAAAVYKAMLMLDAVHEEHTSKHHPGYKRRQTLIEHDPVAAGGPVLLGSKHGQKEGKDVARASEALQESSV
;
A
#
# COMPACT_ATOMS: atom_id res chain seq x y z
N MET A 1 -37.34 4.89 -0.27
CA MET A 1 -36.84 3.52 0.02
C MET A 1 -35.83 3.14 -1.04
N LYS A 2 -34.53 3.07 -0.71
CA LYS A 2 -33.52 2.55 -1.65
C LYS A 2 -33.51 1.03 -1.56
N VAL A 3 -33.75 0.38 -2.68
CA VAL A 3 -33.67 -1.07 -2.84
C VAL A 3 -32.22 -1.48 -2.62
N PHE A 4 -31.91 -2.11 -1.48
CA PHE A 4 -30.65 -2.80 -1.25
C PHE A 4 -30.65 -4.06 -2.13
N HIS A 5 -30.03 -4.01 -3.32
CA HIS A 5 -29.65 -5.24 -4.01
C HIS A 5 -28.53 -5.91 -3.24
N ARG A 6 -28.77 -7.18 -2.92
CA ARG A 6 -28.24 -7.90 -1.77
C ARG A 6 -27.25 -8.97 -2.23
N ASP A 7 -26.51 -8.68 -3.29
CA ASP A 7 -25.71 -9.67 -3.99
C ASP A 7 -24.23 -9.35 -3.82
N VAL A 8 -23.51 -10.32 -3.25
CA VAL A 8 -22.05 -10.30 -3.20
C VAL A 8 -21.53 -10.49 -4.62
N SER A 9 -20.71 -9.57 -5.10
CA SER A 9 -20.05 -9.68 -6.39
C SER A 9 -18.87 -10.64 -6.30
N LEU A 10 -19.01 -11.81 -6.92
CA LEU A 10 -17.91 -12.78 -7.06
C LEU A 10 -16.78 -12.26 -7.93
N VAL A 11 -17.08 -11.41 -8.92
CA VAL A 11 -16.07 -10.76 -9.77
C VAL A 11 -15.21 -9.83 -8.94
N ALA A 12 -15.79 -9.08 -7.99
CA ALA A 12 -15.03 -8.26 -7.06
C ALA A 12 -14.11 -9.12 -6.18
N CYS A 13 -14.61 -10.24 -5.66
CA CYS A 13 -13.79 -11.17 -4.87
C CYS A 13 -12.61 -11.74 -5.68
N LEU A 14 -12.87 -12.16 -6.93
CA LEU A 14 -11.81 -12.67 -7.82
C LEU A 14 -10.76 -11.59 -8.12
N ALA A 15 -11.21 -10.36 -8.36
CA ALA A 15 -10.33 -9.22 -8.61
C ALA A 15 -9.43 -8.93 -7.39
N GLU A 16 -9.99 -8.94 -6.18
CA GLU A 16 -9.22 -8.80 -4.93
C GLU A 16 -8.22 -9.95 -4.73
N PHE A 17 -8.63 -11.19 -5.00
CA PHE A 17 -7.75 -12.37 -4.91
C PHE A 17 -6.56 -12.27 -5.87
N VAL A 18 -6.81 -11.98 -7.15
CA VAL A 18 -5.75 -11.86 -8.17
C VAL A 18 -4.84 -10.69 -7.86
N GLY A 19 -5.42 -9.52 -7.56
CA GLY A 19 -4.64 -8.33 -7.24
C GLY A 19 -3.79 -8.51 -5.98
N MET A 20 -4.32 -9.16 -4.93
CA MET A 20 -3.55 -9.43 -3.71
C MET A 20 -2.43 -10.45 -3.95
N THR A 21 -2.67 -11.46 -4.78
CA THR A 21 -1.65 -12.43 -5.21
C THR A 21 -0.48 -11.71 -5.89
N LEU A 22 -0.77 -10.86 -6.89
CA LEU A 22 0.24 -10.10 -7.61
C LEU A 22 0.95 -9.08 -6.71
N PHE A 23 0.22 -8.44 -5.81
CA PHE A 23 0.78 -7.48 -4.86
C PHE A 23 1.81 -8.12 -3.93
N VAL A 24 1.53 -9.31 -3.39
CA VAL A 24 2.51 -10.05 -2.58
C VAL A 24 3.73 -10.44 -3.40
N ILE A 25 3.54 -10.99 -4.61
CA ILE A 25 4.66 -11.43 -5.45
C ILE A 25 5.60 -10.26 -5.75
N ILE A 26 5.06 -9.13 -6.21
CA ILE A 26 5.87 -7.99 -6.64
C ILE A 26 6.46 -7.27 -5.43
N GLY A 27 5.62 -6.94 -4.44
CA GLY A 27 6.06 -6.22 -3.24
C GLY A 27 7.06 -7.05 -2.44
N CYS A 28 6.67 -8.21 -1.95
CA CYS A 28 7.53 -9.03 -1.09
C CYS A 28 8.73 -9.58 -1.88
N GLY A 29 8.55 -9.97 -3.14
CA GLY A 29 9.65 -10.40 -4.01
C GLY A 29 10.71 -9.32 -4.20
N SER A 30 10.31 -8.04 -4.29
CA SER A 30 11.28 -6.93 -4.36
C SER A 30 12.14 -6.80 -3.11
N ALA A 31 11.61 -7.14 -1.93
CA ALA A 31 12.38 -7.16 -0.69
C ALA A 31 13.31 -8.38 -0.59
N MET A 32 12.91 -9.52 -1.16
CA MET A 32 13.68 -10.77 -1.12
C MET A 32 14.94 -10.73 -1.99
N GLY A 33 14.89 -10.04 -3.13
CA GLY A 33 15.96 -10.03 -4.13
C GLY A 33 17.09 -9.04 -3.87
N ILE A 34 17.03 -8.22 -2.83
CA ILE A 34 18.07 -7.21 -2.60
C ILE A 34 19.16 -7.76 -1.70
N GLN A 35 20.34 -7.89 -2.29
CA GLN A 35 21.60 -8.09 -1.60
C GLN A 35 22.00 -6.79 -0.90
N GLY A 36 21.42 -6.52 0.27
CA GLY A 36 21.77 -5.40 1.13
C GLY A 36 22.81 -5.83 2.16
N SER A 37 24.03 -5.33 2.01
CA SER A 37 25.09 -5.35 3.02
C SER A 37 24.52 -5.11 4.42
N GLY A 38 24.52 -6.16 5.24
CA GLY A 38 24.25 -6.08 6.68
C GLY A 38 22.83 -5.64 7.06
N SER A 39 21.93 -6.62 7.17
CA SER A 39 21.19 -6.71 8.43
C SER A 39 22.24 -6.71 9.54
N SER A 40 22.28 -5.63 10.33
CA SER A 40 23.26 -5.44 11.38
C SER A 40 23.38 -6.67 12.29
N GLY A 41 24.54 -7.33 12.18
CA GLY A 41 25.02 -8.47 12.95
C GLY A 41 26.40 -8.83 12.37
N GLY A 42 27.46 -8.26 12.95
CA GLY A 42 28.79 -8.12 12.35
C GLY A 42 29.46 -9.38 11.81
N SER A 43 30.37 -9.21 10.84
CA SER A 43 31.83 -9.26 11.07
C SER A 43 32.62 -9.15 9.75
N GLY A 44 33.67 -8.31 9.76
CA GLY A 44 34.95 -8.52 9.07
C GLY A 44 35.07 -8.31 7.55
N GLY A 45 35.92 -7.36 7.14
CA GLY A 45 36.49 -7.29 5.79
C GLY A 45 37.10 -5.93 5.46
N ASP A 46 38.40 -5.79 5.72
CA ASP A 46 39.25 -4.60 5.54
C ASP A 46 39.29 -4.01 4.12
N GLY A 47 39.46 -2.69 4.03
CA GLY A 47 39.63 -1.98 2.75
C GLY A 47 39.74 -0.46 2.85
N ASP A 48 40.80 -0.01 3.50
CA ASP A 48 41.58 1.24 3.33
C ASP A 48 41.00 2.48 2.59
N SER A 49 41.24 3.62 3.27
CA SER A 49 41.55 4.96 2.73
C SER A 49 40.45 6.00 2.40
N THR A 50 40.26 6.87 3.39
CA THR A 50 40.48 8.33 3.30
C THR A 50 39.41 9.22 2.63
N SER A 51 38.92 10.16 3.46
CA SER A 51 38.23 11.44 3.16
C SER A 51 36.69 11.47 3.10
N GLY A 52 36.12 12.13 4.12
CA GLY A 52 35.03 13.10 3.97
C GLY A 52 33.60 12.58 3.90
N GLU A 53 32.77 13.04 4.85
CA GLU A 53 31.30 12.87 4.90
C GLU A 53 30.75 11.46 5.21
N THR A 54 30.57 11.19 6.51
CA THR A 54 29.56 10.22 6.98
C THR A 54 28.16 10.76 6.73
N THR A 55 27.76 10.84 5.46
CA THR A 55 26.34 10.95 5.13
C THR A 55 25.73 9.60 5.49
N SER A 56 24.94 9.56 6.56
CA SER A 56 24.06 8.44 6.91
C SER A 56 23.06 8.24 5.77
N MET A 57 23.50 7.63 4.67
CA MET A 57 22.66 7.37 3.52
C MET A 57 21.66 6.28 3.91
N ILE A 58 20.37 6.58 3.77
CA ILE A 58 19.35 5.54 3.73
C ILE A 58 19.81 4.56 2.65
N PRO A 59 19.99 3.26 2.98
CA PRO A 59 20.42 2.28 1.99
C PRO A 59 19.49 2.34 0.78
N GLY A 60 20.03 2.48 -0.44
CA GLY A 60 19.23 2.67 -1.66
C GLY A 60 18.18 1.58 -1.90
N TRP A 61 18.34 0.41 -1.27
CA TRP A 61 17.37 -0.67 -1.27
C TRP A 61 16.04 -0.30 -0.60
N VAL A 62 16.04 0.52 0.46
CA VAL A 62 14.81 0.96 1.14
C VAL A 62 13.94 1.74 0.16
N LEU A 63 14.56 2.65 -0.60
CA LEU A 63 13.87 3.43 -1.62
C LEU A 63 13.31 2.53 -2.72
N MET A 64 14.09 1.55 -3.19
CA MET A 64 13.66 0.60 -4.21
C MET A 64 12.42 -0.19 -3.75
N VAL A 65 12.47 -0.80 -2.56
CA VAL A 65 11.35 -1.57 -2.00
C VAL A 65 10.14 -0.66 -1.82
N ALA A 66 10.31 0.51 -1.19
CA ALA A 66 9.21 1.45 -0.98
C ALA A 66 8.54 1.83 -2.30
N LEU A 67 9.34 2.14 -3.33
CA LEU A 67 8.84 2.53 -4.64
C LEU A 67 8.07 1.39 -5.31
N VAL A 68 8.58 0.16 -5.24
CA VAL A 68 7.90 -1.01 -5.80
C VAL A 68 6.57 -1.26 -5.10
N PHE A 69 6.51 -1.20 -3.76
CA PHE A 69 5.24 -1.36 -3.03
C PHE A 69 4.21 -0.29 -3.40
N GLY A 70 4.63 0.98 -3.47
CA GLY A 70 3.76 2.09 -3.85
C GLY A 70 3.25 2.00 -5.29
N LEU A 71 4.15 1.75 -6.25
CA LEU A 71 3.78 1.59 -7.66
C LEU A 71 2.92 0.36 -7.89
N SER A 72 3.15 -0.74 -7.17
CA SER A 72 2.30 -1.94 -7.24
C SER A 72 0.86 -1.62 -6.87
N ILE A 73 0.64 -0.89 -5.78
CA ILE A 73 -0.71 -0.48 -5.38
C ILE A 73 -1.32 0.46 -6.42
N THR A 74 -0.58 1.45 -6.93
CA THR A 74 -1.07 2.32 -8.02
C THR A 74 -1.53 1.50 -9.22
N THR A 75 -0.67 0.62 -9.74
CA THR A 75 -0.94 -0.18 -10.94
C THR A 75 -2.10 -1.15 -10.73
N LEU A 76 -2.12 -1.88 -9.61
CA LEU A 76 -3.15 -2.86 -9.35
C LEU A 76 -4.51 -2.18 -9.08
N ALA A 77 -4.53 -1.09 -8.32
CA ALA A 77 -5.75 -0.32 -8.09
C ALA A 77 -6.34 0.23 -9.40
N TYR A 78 -5.52 0.73 -10.33
CA TYR A 78 -5.99 1.10 -11.67
C TYR A 78 -6.56 -0.11 -12.43
N SER A 79 -5.92 -1.27 -12.29
CA SER A 79 -6.24 -2.47 -13.05
C SER A 79 -7.54 -3.15 -12.60
N ILE A 80 -7.80 -3.19 -11.29
CA ILE A 80 -8.95 -3.91 -10.71
C ILE A 80 -9.99 -3.01 -10.04
N GLY A 81 -9.71 -1.72 -9.88
CA GLY A 81 -10.56 -0.78 -9.14
C GLY A 81 -11.98 -0.67 -9.68
N HIS A 82 -12.16 -0.84 -10.99
CA HIS A 82 -13.48 -0.82 -11.62
C HIS A 82 -14.33 -2.09 -11.36
N TYR A 83 -13.72 -3.16 -10.84
CA TYR A 83 -14.45 -4.38 -10.44
C TYR A 83 -14.75 -4.42 -8.95
N SER A 84 -13.72 -4.25 -8.10
CA SER A 84 -13.85 -4.44 -6.65
C SER A 84 -13.77 -3.16 -5.82
N GLY A 85 -13.35 -2.05 -6.42
CA GLY A 85 -12.86 -0.87 -5.71
C GLY A 85 -11.35 -0.91 -5.41
N GLY A 86 -10.67 -2.02 -5.71
CA GLY A 86 -9.21 -2.16 -5.59
C GLY A 86 -8.71 -2.02 -4.15
N HIS A 87 -9.36 -2.69 -3.19
CA HIS A 87 -9.07 -2.51 -1.77
C HIS A 87 -7.68 -3.06 -1.42
N LEU A 88 -7.37 -4.29 -1.85
CA LEU A 88 -6.08 -4.99 -1.73
C LEU A 88 -5.49 -5.01 -0.30
N ASN A 89 -6.33 -4.74 0.69
CA ASN A 89 -5.96 -4.50 2.07
C ASN A 89 -7.23 -4.57 2.94
N CYS A 90 -7.19 -5.43 3.95
CA CYS A 90 -8.31 -5.58 4.87
C CYS A 90 -8.55 -4.35 5.77
N ALA A 91 -7.50 -3.57 6.09
CA ALA A 91 -7.65 -2.31 6.83
C ALA A 91 -8.36 -1.24 5.97
N VAL A 92 -8.03 -1.16 4.67
CA VAL A 92 -8.74 -0.31 3.71
C VAL A 92 -10.20 -0.77 3.57
N THR A 93 -10.42 -2.08 3.44
CA THR A 93 -11.77 -2.66 3.38
C THR A 93 -12.59 -2.30 4.61
N LEU A 94 -12.02 -2.39 5.81
CA LEU A 94 -12.66 -1.96 7.05
C LEU A 94 -13.02 -0.47 7.01
N GLY A 95 -12.09 0.40 6.62
CA GLY A 95 -12.35 1.84 6.51
C GLY A 95 -13.51 2.16 5.54
N LEU A 96 -13.59 1.46 4.41
CA LEU A 96 -14.68 1.59 3.44
C LEU A 96 -16.02 1.08 3.99
N VAL A 97 -16.01 -0.02 4.76
CA VAL A 97 -17.21 -0.53 5.43
C VAL A 97 -17.71 0.45 6.49
N LEU A 98 -16.81 0.97 7.34
CA LEU A 98 -17.16 1.93 8.40
C LEU A 98 -17.72 3.24 7.85
N THR A 99 -17.26 3.66 6.68
CA THR A 99 -17.74 4.88 6.00
C THR A 99 -18.98 4.65 5.12
N GLY A 100 -19.41 3.40 4.94
CA GLY A 100 -20.57 3.04 4.11
C GLY A 100 -20.28 3.01 2.60
N ASN A 101 -19.02 3.07 2.21
CA ASN A 101 -18.57 2.96 0.81
C ASN A 101 -18.47 1.50 0.34
N CYS A 102 -18.44 0.53 1.26
CA CYS A 102 -18.52 -0.90 0.97
C CYS A 102 -19.55 -1.56 1.89
N HIS A 103 -20.39 -2.44 1.34
CA HIS A 103 -21.32 -3.22 2.15
C HIS A 103 -20.56 -4.24 3.00
N ALA A 104 -20.90 -4.38 4.28
CA ALA A 104 -20.17 -5.22 5.22
C ALA A 104 -20.00 -6.67 4.75
N LEU A 105 -21.04 -7.25 4.13
CA LEU A 105 -20.96 -8.61 3.59
C LEU A 105 -19.97 -8.71 2.43
N GLN A 106 -19.97 -7.75 1.49
CA GLN A 106 -18.98 -7.72 0.41
C GLN A 106 -17.57 -7.56 0.98
N GLY A 107 -17.40 -6.68 1.98
CA GLY A 107 -16.13 -6.49 2.66
C GLY A 107 -15.59 -7.77 3.28
N LEU A 108 -16.46 -8.59 3.89
CA LEU A 108 -16.07 -9.89 4.45
C LEU A 108 -15.58 -10.88 3.38
N PHE A 109 -16.28 -10.97 2.25
CA PHE A 109 -15.84 -11.85 1.14
C PHE A 109 -14.56 -11.34 0.46
N ASN A 110 -14.42 -10.02 0.29
CA ASN A 110 -13.19 -9.41 -0.19
C ASN A 110 -12.02 -9.70 0.76
N PHE A 111 -12.24 -9.62 2.08
CA PHE A 111 -11.24 -9.99 3.08
C PHE A 111 -10.78 -11.45 2.92
N GLY A 112 -11.73 -12.39 2.79
CA GLY A 112 -11.39 -13.80 2.53
C GLY A 112 -10.59 -13.99 1.24
N ALA A 113 -10.99 -13.31 0.17
CA ALA A 113 -10.29 -13.33 -1.11
C ALA A 113 -8.86 -12.76 -1.01
N GLN A 114 -8.67 -11.66 -0.30
CA GLN A 114 -7.36 -11.05 -0.04
C GLN A 114 -6.46 -12.03 0.74
N MET A 115 -6.98 -12.66 1.80
CA MET A 115 -6.23 -13.63 2.60
C MET A 115 -5.74 -14.80 1.74
N MET A 116 -6.62 -15.41 0.93
CA MET A 116 -6.26 -16.48 0.01
C MET A 116 -5.25 -16.02 -1.04
N GLY A 117 -5.42 -14.81 -1.59
CA GLY A 117 -4.50 -14.25 -2.57
C GLY A 117 -3.10 -14.02 -1.98
N SER A 118 -3.03 -13.53 -0.74
CA SER A 118 -1.75 -13.34 -0.06
C SER A 118 -1.01 -14.66 0.19
N ILE A 119 -1.73 -15.72 0.58
CA ILE A 119 -1.17 -17.06 0.78
C ILE A 119 -0.65 -17.61 -0.55
N LEU A 120 -1.44 -17.51 -1.63
CA LEU A 120 -1.02 -17.97 -2.95
C LEU A 120 0.19 -17.18 -3.48
N GLY A 121 0.21 -15.86 -3.30
CA GLY A 121 1.34 -15.03 -3.70
C GLY A 121 2.64 -15.42 -2.97
N ALA A 122 2.56 -15.69 -1.67
CA ALA A 122 3.68 -16.20 -0.89
C ALA A 122 4.11 -17.62 -1.33
N ALA A 123 3.16 -18.51 -1.65
CA ALA A 123 3.46 -19.84 -2.18
C ALA A 123 4.15 -19.78 -3.56
N ILE A 124 3.75 -18.85 -4.42
CA ILE A 124 4.43 -18.61 -5.70
C ILE A 124 5.84 -18.08 -5.46
N LEU A 125 6.05 -17.20 -4.48
CA LEU A 125 7.40 -16.77 -4.09
C LEU A 125 8.26 -17.93 -3.56
N CYS A 126 7.69 -18.94 -2.88
CA CYS A 126 8.34 -20.22 -2.60
C CYS A 126 8.84 -20.95 -3.84
N ALA A 127 8.10 -20.92 -4.94
CA ALA A 127 8.52 -21.55 -6.18
C ALA A 127 9.55 -20.71 -6.96
N ILE A 128 9.47 -19.37 -6.90
CA ILE A 128 10.35 -18.47 -7.66
C ILE A 128 11.72 -18.33 -6.98
N PHE A 129 11.76 -18.19 -5.65
CA PHE A 129 12.97 -17.92 -4.90
C PHE A 129 13.37 -19.11 -4.02
N PRO A 130 14.47 -19.81 -4.36
CA PRO A 130 15.11 -20.76 -3.45
C PRO A 130 15.37 -20.12 -2.07
N PRO A 131 15.21 -20.85 -0.96
CA PRO A 131 15.41 -20.32 0.40
C PRO A 131 16.80 -19.70 0.62
N GLU A 132 17.81 -20.19 -0.08
CA GLU A 132 19.20 -19.74 0.02
C GLU A 132 19.35 -18.30 -0.51
N LEU A 133 18.60 -17.99 -1.57
CA LEU A 133 18.61 -16.69 -2.25
C LEU A 133 17.61 -15.68 -1.67
N ASP A 134 16.71 -16.11 -0.78
CA ASP A 134 15.87 -15.19 -0.02
C ASP A 134 16.70 -14.48 1.06
N MET A 135 16.95 -13.18 0.85
CA MET A 135 17.72 -12.34 1.78
C MET A 135 16.95 -12.00 3.05
N THR A 136 15.62 -12.02 3.01
CA THR A 136 14.77 -11.80 4.19
C THR A 136 14.63 -13.05 5.05
N LYS A 137 14.98 -14.23 4.49
CA LYS A 137 14.79 -15.57 5.05
C LYS A 137 13.34 -15.92 5.43
N THR A 138 12.39 -15.03 5.14
CA THR A 138 11.03 -15.07 5.66
C THR A 138 10.00 -14.62 4.62
N LEU A 139 10.31 -14.70 3.32
CA LEU A 139 9.41 -14.29 2.23
C LEU A 139 9.00 -12.81 2.30
N GLY A 140 9.81 -11.96 2.95
CA GLY A 140 9.46 -10.57 3.20
C GLY A 140 8.37 -10.40 4.28
N ALA A 141 8.24 -11.34 5.21
CA ALA A 141 7.37 -11.20 6.38
C ALA A 141 7.82 -10.02 7.25
N ASN A 142 6.85 -9.32 7.83
CA ASN A 142 7.10 -8.20 8.72
C ASN A 142 7.57 -8.69 10.09
N SER A 143 8.51 -7.95 10.69
CA SER A 143 9.02 -8.19 12.04
C SER A 143 9.60 -6.91 12.57
N VAL A 144 9.42 -6.64 13.87
CA VAL A 144 10.05 -5.49 14.52
C VAL A 144 11.57 -5.64 14.46
N GLY A 145 12.27 -4.63 13.97
CA GLY A 145 13.72 -4.61 13.88
C GLY A 145 14.36 -4.67 15.27
N LEU A 146 15.50 -5.35 15.39
CA LEU A 146 16.15 -5.65 16.68
C LEU A 146 16.47 -4.42 17.55
N LYS A 147 16.61 -3.24 16.94
CA LYS A 147 16.91 -1.97 17.64
C LYS A 147 15.66 -1.22 18.09
N TRP A 148 14.47 -1.69 17.73
CA TRP A 148 13.21 -0.99 17.95
C TRP A 148 12.35 -1.74 18.96
N ASN A 149 11.69 -0.98 19.82
CA ASN A 149 10.62 -1.53 20.66
C ASN A 149 9.35 -1.79 19.86
N TRP A 150 8.53 -2.73 20.32
CA TRP A 150 7.24 -3.08 19.72
C TRP A 150 6.28 -1.87 19.59
N TRP A 151 6.35 -0.91 20.51
CA TRP A 151 5.49 0.28 20.48
C TRP A 151 5.89 1.28 19.38
N ASN A 152 7.17 1.32 18.97
CA ASN A 152 7.60 2.13 17.83
C ASN A 152 6.91 1.64 16.55
N ALA A 153 6.94 0.32 16.34
CA ALA A 153 6.26 -0.34 15.23
C ALA A 153 4.74 -0.12 15.31
N LEU A 154 4.12 -0.31 16.47
CA LEU A 154 2.68 -0.13 16.63
C LEU A 154 2.20 1.29 16.28
N ILE A 155 2.91 2.32 16.76
CA ILE A 155 2.60 3.73 16.43
C ILE A 155 2.84 3.98 14.94
N GLY A 156 3.95 3.49 14.41
CA GLY A 156 4.29 3.60 12.99
C GLY A 156 3.21 3.00 12.09
N GLU A 157 2.80 1.77 12.36
CA GLU A 157 1.74 1.04 11.65
C GLU A 157 0.38 1.74 11.71
N LEU A 158 0.03 2.27 12.89
CA LEU A 158 -1.19 3.06 13.06
C LEU A 158 -1.17 4.32 12.19
N VAL A 159 -0.09 5.09 12.23
CA VAL A 159 0.03 6.36 11.49
C VAL A 159 0.15 6.12 9.98
N GLY A 160 0.94 5.12 9.57
CA GLY A 160 1.09 4.74 8.16
C GLY A 160 -0.22 4.25 7.56
N THR A 161 -0.99 3.45 8.30
CA THR A 161 -2.30 2.99 7.84
C THR A 161 -3.35 4.09 7.89
N PHE A 162 -3.29 4.97 8.90
CA PHE A 162 -4.12 6.18 8.93
C PHE A 162 -3.91 7.01 7.66
N LEU A 163 -2.65 7.29 7.29
CA LEU A 163 -2.32 8.01 6.06
C LEU A 163 -2.90 7.32 4.83
N LEU A 164 -2.69 6.01 4.69
CA LEU A 164 -3.21 5.22 3.57
C LEU A 164 -4.74 5.32 3.47
N VAL A 165 -5.46 4.97 4.54
CA VAL A 165 -6.93 4.92 4.53
C VAL A 165 -7.52 6.31 4.40
N PHE A 166 -6.90 7.33 5.01
CA PHE A 166 -7.30 8.72 4.84
C PHE A 166 -7.20 9.16 3.38
N VAL A 167 -6.09 8.85 2.70
CA VAL A 167 -5.91 9.17 1.27
C VAL A 167 -6.92 8.41 0.41
N VAL A 168 -7.20 7.13 0.70
CA VAL A 168 -8.25 6.36 0.01
C VAL A 168 -9.59 7.08 0.12
N LEU A 169 -10.02 7.40 1.35
CA LEU A 169 -11.32 8.02 1.58
C LEU A 169 -11.43 9.42 0.96
N GLN A 170 -10.36 10.21 1.04
CA GLN A 170 -10.35 11.58 0.51
C GLN A 170 -10.25 11.67 -1.00
N THR A 171 -9.58 10.72 -1.66
CA THR A 171 -9.38 10.78 -3.11
C THR A 171 -10.39 9.94 -3.87
N ALA A 172 -10.70 8.73 -3.41
CA ALA A 172 -11.62 7.82 -4.09
C ALA A 172 -13.08 8.04 -3.69
N CYS A 173 -13.36 8.29 -2.40
CA CYS A 173 -14.73 8.28 -1.87
C CYS A 173 -15.34 9.67 -1.68
N ASN A 174 -14.54 10.70 -1.38
CA ASN A 174 -15.05 12.04 -1.11
C ASN A 174 -15.84 12.59 -2.33
N PRO A 175 -17.08 13.08 -2.14
CA PRO A 175 -17.84 13.69 -3.23
C PRO A 175 -17.13 14.89 -3.86
N LYS A 176 -16.44 15.71 -3.06
CA LYS A 176 -15.71 16.90 -3.53
C LYS A 176 -14.47 16.56 -4.35
N SER A 177 -13.96 15.32 -4.27
CA SER A 177 -12.83 14.87 -5.09
C SER A 177 -13.25 14.29 -6.44
N ALA A 178 -14.55 14.32 -6.79
CA ALA A 178 -15.08 13.65 -7.99
C ALA A 178 -14.34 14.04 -9.28
N MET A 179 -13.98 15.31 -9.45
CA MET A 179 -13.26 15.81 -10.63
C MET A 179 -11.82 15.25 -10.73
N ASN A 180 -11.21 14.91 -9.60
CA ASN A 180 -9.83 14.41 -9.51
C ASN A 180 -9.77 12.89 -9.24
N ARG A 181 -10.91 12.18 -9.26
CA ARG A 181 -10.98 10.75 -8.88
C ARG A 181 -10.14 9.84 -9.79
N SER A 182 -9.87 10.25 -11.03
CA SER A 182 -8.96 9.54 -11.94
C SER A 182 -7.52 9.46 -11.42
N GLN A 183 -7.11 10.37 -10.53
CA GLN A 183 -5.79 10.40 -9.90
C GLN A 183 -5.75 9.68 -8.54
N ALA A 184 -6.87 9.11 -8.08
CA ALA A 184 -6.95 8.48 -6.76
C ALA A 184 -5.97 7.32 -6.61
N CYS A 185 -5.86 6.43 -7.62
CA CYS A 185 -4.95 5.27 -7.54
C CYS A 185 -3.49 5.70 -7.40
N LEU A 186 -3.06 6.76 -8.11
CA LEU A 186 -1.72 7.32 -7.97
C LEU A 186 -1.49 7.89 -6.56
N ALA A 187 -2.42 8.69 -6.04
CA ALA A 187 -2.31 9.25 -4.69
C ALA A 187 -2.23 8.14 -3.61
N ILE A 188 -3.05 7.08 -3.74
CA ILE A 188 -3.06 5.94 -2.83
C ILE A 188 -1.73 5.20 -2.85
N GLY A 189 -1.16 4.91 -4.03
CA GLY A 189 0.15 4.27 -4.11
C GLY A 189 1.30 5.15 -3.60
N LEU A 190 1.22 6.47 -3.79
CA LEU A 190 2.17 7.41 -3.18
C LEU A 190 2.07 7.43 -1.64
N ALA A 191 0.87 7.27 -1.06
CA ALA A 191 0.70 7.12 0.38
C ALA A 191 1.39 5.85 0.90
N VAL A 192 1.25 4.74 0.17
CA VAL A 192 1.95 3.47 0.46
C VAL A 192 3.47 3.66 0.37
N PHE A 193 3.96 4.31 -0.69
CA PHE A 193 5.37 4.64 -0.85
C PHE A 193 5.93 5.44 0.34
N MET A 194 5.25 6.52 0.72
CA MET A 194 5.68 7.38 1.85
C MET A 194 5.71 6.61 3.17
N ALA A 195 4.71 5.76 3.44
CA ALA A 195 4.71 4.90 4.62
C ALA A 195 5.89 3.92 4.61
N HIS A 196 6.18 3.30 3.46
CA HIS A 196 7.30 2.36 3.32
C HIS A 196 8.66 3.04 3.53
N CYS A 197 8.86 4.26 3.03
CA CYS A 197 10.09 5.03 3.27
C CYS A 197 10.41 5.21 4.76
N VAL A 198 9.38 5.27 5.62
CA VAL A 198 9.54 5.47 7.06
C VAL A 198 9.59 4.15 7.82
N LEU A 199 8.71 3.19 7.47
CA LEU A 199 8.47 2.00 8.29
C LEU A 199 9.35 0.81 7.91
N ILE A 200 9.90 0.75 6.69
CA ILE A 200 10.80 -0.35 6.29
C ILE A 200 11.95 -0.54 7.29
N PRO A 201 12.68 0.50 7.74
CA PRO A 201 13.75 0.36 8.72
C PRO A 201 13.30 -0.02 10.13
N ILE A 202 12.00 0.12 10.45
CA ILE A 202 11.43 -0.12 11.78
C ILE A 202 10.91 -1.55 11.87
N ASP A 203 10.05 -1.96 10.94
CA ASP A 203 9.33 -3.24 10.99
C ASP A 203 9.06 -3.88 9.60
N GLY A 204 9.67 -3.33 8.55
CA GLY A 204 9.45 -3.76 7.17
C GLY A 204 8.18 -3.19 6.51
N CYS A 205 7.45 -2.30 7.19
CA CYS A 205 6.19 -1.68 6.75
C CYS A 205 5.10 -2.69 6.36
N SER A 206 4.21 -3.02 7.29
CA SER A 206 3.01 -3.80 7.00
C SER A 206 1.96 -2.94 6.33
N ILE A 207 1.38 -1.99 7.07
CA ILE A 207 0.18 -1.17 6.81
C ILE A 207 -1.02 -1.95 6.23
N ASN A 208 -0.94 -3.28 6.24
CA ASN A 208 -1.79 -4.20 5.52
C ASN A 208 -1.69 -5.59 6.18
N PRO A 209 -2.62 -5.92 7.09
CA PRO A 209 -2.59 -7.20 7.81
C PRO A 209 -2.63 -8.42 6.86
N THR A 210 -3.40 -8.32 5.77
CA THR A 210 -3.51 -9.35 4.73
C THR A 210 -2.16 -9.61 4.05
N ARG A 211 -1.41 -8.56 3.69
CA ARG A 211 -0.04 -8.66 3.13
C ARG A 211 0.96 -9.28 4.08
N SER A 212 0.84 -9.01 5.38
CA SER A 212 1.76 -9.55 6.39
C SER A 212 1.49 -11.01 6.70
N PHE A 213 0.23 -11.44 6.64
CA PHE A 213 -0.17 -12.78 7.02
C PHE A 213 0.35 -13.87 6.07
N GLY A 214 0.17 -13.73 4.75
CA GLY A 214 0.54 -14.80 3.80
C GLY A 214 2.02 -15.18 3.85
N PRO A 215 2.96 -14.23 3.67
CA PRO A 215 4.39 -14.48 3.83
C PRO A 215 4.77 -15.08 5.18
N ALA A 216 4.19 -14.59 6.29
CA ALA A 216 4.49 -15.10 7.62
C ALA A 216 3.96 -16.52 7.87
N LEU A 217 2.85 -16.91 7.23
CA LEU A 217 2.33 -18.26 7.30
C LEU A 217 3.23 -19.23 6.51
N LEU A 218 3.60 -18.85 5.28
CA LEU A 218 4.41 -19.69 4.39
C LEU A 218 5.89 -19.74 4.78
N SER A 219 6.40 -18.76 5.53
CA SER A 219 7.76 -18.81 6.05
C SER A 219 7.95 -19.91 7.11
N LEU A 220 6.88 -20.33 7.80
CA LEU A 220 6.93 -21.44 8.75
C LEU A 220 7.35 -22.75 8.05
N SER A 221 6.80 -23.03 6.86
CA SER A 221 7.14 -24.25 6.11
C SER A 221 8.56 -24.22 5.52
N ARG A 222 9.14 -23.02 5.33
CA ARG A 222 10.55 -22.87 4.92
C ARG A 222 11.54 -23.16 6.05
N MET A 223 11.12 -23.08 7.31
CA MET A 223 11.97 -23.39 8.47
C MET A 223 12.05 -24.90 8.75
N GLU A 224 11.03 -25.66 8.34
CA GLU A 224 10.96 -27.12 8.49
C GLU A 224 11.62 -27.89 7.34
N ALA A 225 12.01 -27.20 6.26
CA ALA A 225 12.70 -27.83 5.14
C ALA A 225 14.04 -28.41 5.65
N PRO A 226 14.27 -29.74 5.56
CA PRO A 226 15.53 -30.32 5.97
C PRO A 226 16.63 -29.67 5.13
N LYS A 227 17.67 -29.14 5.77
CA LYS A 227 18.90 -28.72 5.08
C LYS A 227 19.26 -29.84 4.13
N ALA A 228 19.24 -29.56 2.83
CA ALA A 228 19.73 -30.51 1.84
C ALA A 228 21.13 -30.94 2.29
N VAL A 229 21.28 -32.23 2.53
CA VAL A 229 22.55 -32.83 2.94
C VAL A 229 23.59 -32.38 1.93
N GLU A 230 24.60 -31.62 2.38
CA GLU A 230 25.71 -31.26 1.51
C GLU A 230 26.32 -32.55 0.94
N PRO A 231 26.69 -32.59 -0.35
CA PRO A 231 27.36 -33.76 -0.88
C PRO A 231 28.65 -33.97 -0.09
N VAL A 232 28.73 -35.11 0.59
CA VAL A 232 29.90 -35.57 1.34
C VAL A 232 31.13 -35.40 0.47
N ALA A 233 31.94 -34.38 0.78
CA ALA A 233 33.28 -34.28 0.26
C ALA A 233 34.06 -35.47 0.82
N THR A 234 34.52 -36.32 -0.09
CA THR A 234 35.36 -37.49 0.16
C THR A 234 36.53 -37.17 1.10
N MET A 235 36.62 -38.01 2.13
CA MET A 235 37.68 -38.09 3.14
C MET A 235 39.11 -37.98 2.60
N VAL A 236 39.92 -37.08 3.19
CA VAL A 236 41.35 -37.32 3.47
C VAL A 236 41.77 -36.56 4.75
N GLY A 237 42.11 -37.29 5.83
CA GLY A 237 43.15 -36.91 6.81
C GLY A 237 42.75 -36.16 8.10
N GLU A 238 42.66 -36.90 9.22
CA GLU A 238 42.65 -36.45 10.64
C GLU A 238 44.08 -36.11 11.19
N PRO A 239 44.30 -35.66 12.46
CA PRO A 239 43.44 -34.91 13.40
C PRO A 239 44.14 -33.76 14.23
N ALA A 240 43.30 -33.00 14.95
CA ALA A 240 43.47 -32.34 16.26
C ALA A 240 44.39 -31.11 16.45
N LEU A 241 43.81 -29.96 16.86
CA LEU A 241 43.92 -29.45 18.24
C LEU A 241 42.95 -28.27 18.52
N GLY A 242 42.01 -28.50 19.45
CA GLY A 242 41.46 -27.53 20.42
C GLY A 242 40.90 -26.18 19.96
N GLU A 243 39.60 -26.12 19.66
CA GLU A 243 38.81 -24.88 19.80
C GLU A 243 37.83 -24.99 20.95
N VAL A 244 37.91 -24.00 21.84
CA VAL A 244 37.01 -23.81 22.97
C VAL A 244 35.63 -23.44 22.41
N ALA A 245 34.66 -24.32 22.60
CA ALA A 245 33.28 -24.11 22.19
C ALA A 245 32.74 -22.76 22.70
N PRO A 246 32.15 -21.91 21.85
CA PRO A 246 31.42 -20.75 22.33
C PRO A 246 30.23 -21.24 23.16
N LYS A 247 30.21 -20.79 24.41
CA LYS A 247 29.16 -21.02 25.41
C LYS A 247 27.79 -20.83 24.76
N ALA A 248 27.01 -21.93 24.71
CA ALA A 248 25.64 -21.94 24.22
C ALA A 248 24.86 -20.78 24.85
N ALA A 249 24.31 -19.92 23.99
CA ALA A 249 23.31 -18.95 24.40
C ALA A 249 22.08 -19.71 24.94
N PRO A 250 21.42 -19.21 26.00
CA PRO A 250 20.36 -19.95 26.67
C PRO A 250 19.21 -20.22 25.70
N GLU A 251 18.78 -21.48 25.67
CA GLU A 251 17.65 -22.00 24.93
C GLU A 251 16.38 -21.21 25.28
N GLU A 252 15.95 -20.33 24.38
CA GLU A 252 14.60 -19.74 24.39
C GLU A 252 13.65 -20.62 23.56
N GLU A 253 13.61 -21.91 23.92
CA GLU A 253 12.88 -22.97 23.22
C GLU A 253 11.46 -23.11 23.79
N ALA A 254 10.55 -22.18 23.44
CA ALA A 254 9.10 -22.38 23.69
C ALA A 254 8.12 -21.48 22.90
N ALA A 255 8.58 -20.44 22.20
CA ALA A 255 7.67 -19.57 21.44
C ALA A 255 8.23 -19.33 20.04
N GLY A 256 7.40 -19.54 19.03
CA GLY A 256 7.76 -19.59 17.61
C GLY A 256 8.52 -18.36 17.08
N PRO A 257 8.84 -18.35 15.78
CA PRO A 257 9.75 -17.37 15.19
C PRO A 257 9.39 -15.92 15.55
N GLY A 258 10.41 -15.06 15.77
CA GLY A 258 10.22 -13.69 16.28
C GLY A 258 9.27 -12.81 15.46
N TYR A 259 9.17 -13.06 14.15
CA TYR A 259 8.19 -12.40 13.28
C TYR A 259 6.73 -12.75 13.65
N TRP A 260 6.48 -13.99 14.08
CA TRP A 260 5.15 -14.46 14.45
C TRP A 260 4.70 -13.92 15.80
N ARG A 261 5.64 -13.74 16.75
CA ARG A 261 5.38 -13.05 18.03
C ARG A 261 4.95 -11.59 17.82
N SER A 262 5.45 -10.95 16.77
CA SER A 262 5.13 -9.55 16.43
C SER A 262 3.85 -9.40 15.60
N MET A 263 3.26 -10.49 15.11
CA MET A 263 2.17 -10.44 14.13
C MET A 263 0.97 -9.63 14.60
N TRP A 264 0.61 -9.69 15.89
CA TRP A 264 -0.52 -8.95 16.44
C TRP A 264 -0.42 -7.43 16.20
N ILE A 265 0.80 -6.88 16.15
CA ILE A 265 1.05 -5.45 15.88
C ILE A 265 0.53 -5.09 14.49
N PHE A 266 0.80 -5.95 13.50
CA PHE A 266 0.41 -5.78 12.10
C PHE A 266 -1.07 -6.01 11.84
N TRP A 267 -1.84 -6.42 12.86
CA TRP A 267 -3.29 -6.42 12.83
C TRP A 267 -3.86 -5.24 13.62
N VAL A 268 -3.43 -5.06 14.86
CA VAL A 268 -3.96 -4.02 15.75
C VAL A 268 -3.64 -2.62 15.23
N GLY A 269 -2.38 -2.35 14.90
CA GLY A 269 -1.95 -1.03 14.40
C GLY A 269 -2.74 -0.59 13.17
N PRO A 270 -2.74 -1.37 12.07
CA PRO A 270 -3.45 -1.00 10.86
C PRO A 270 -4.97 -0.86 11.04
N LEU A 271 -5.62 -1.75 11.80
CA LEU A 271 -7.05 -1.66 12.02
C LEU A 271 -7.43 -0.42 12.86
N LEU A 272 -6.63 -0.07 13.87
CA LEU A 272 -6.81 1.18 14.61
C LEU A 272 -6.61 2.42 13.73
N GLY A 273 -5.57 2.42 12.89
CA GLY A 273 -5.30 3.48 11.92
C GLY A 273 -6.47 3.68 10.94
N ALA A 274 -7.05 2.59 10.44
CA ALA A 274 -8.22 2.61 9.56
C ALA A 274 -9.46 3.17 10.25
N CYS A 275 -9.75 2.75 11.49
CA CYS A 275 -10.85 3.27 12.29
C CYS A 275 -10.70 4.78 12.54
N LEU A 276 -9.50 5.23 12.88
CA LEU A 276 -9.21 6.65 13.10
C LEU A 276 -9.40 7.46 11.81
N ALA A 277 -8.91 6.96 10.67
CA ALA A 277 -9.07 7.61 9.38
C ALA A 277 -10.55 7.73 8.98
N ALA A 278 -11.35 6.68 9.19
CA ALA A 278 -12.79 6.70 8.94
C ALA A 278 -13.52 7.70 9.83
N ALA A 279 -13.15 7.80 11.12
CA ALA A 279 -13.72 8.76 12.06
C ALA A 279 -13.41 10.21 11.64
N VAL A 280 -12.12 10.50 11.34
CA VAL A 280 -11.68 11.83 10.88
C VAL A 280 -12.38 12.21 9.58
N TYR A 281 -12.45 11.30 8.61
CA TYR A 281 -13.15 11.53 7.35
C TYR A 281 -14.62 11.92 7.54
N LYS A 282 -15.37 11.18 8.37
CA LYS A 282 -16.77 11.51 8.67
C LYS A 282 -16.91 12.85 9.40
N ALA A 283 -16.01 13.13 10.35
CA ALA A 283 -16.01 14.40 11.07
C ALA A 283 -15.78 15.57 10.10
N MET A 284 -14.83 15.45 9.17
CA MET A 284 -14.58 16.48 8.15
C MET A 284 -15.81 16.70 7.25
N LEU A 285 -16.45 15.63 6.76
CA LEU A 285 -17.68 15.76 5.96
C LEU A 285 -18.83 16.43 6.73
N MET A 286 -18.97 16.11 8.02
CA MET A 286 -19.98 16.72 8.88
C MET A 286 -19.69 18.21 9.10
N LEU A 287 -18.45 18.58 9.41
CA LEU A 287 -18.04 19.96 9.61
C LEU A 287 -18.22 20.80 8.34
N ASP A 288 -17.88 20.23 7.18
CA ASP A 288 -18.12 20.86 5.88
C ASP A 288 -19.60 21.11 5.63
N ALA A 289 -20.47 20.12 5.89
CA ALA A 289 -21.91 20.26 5.71
C ALA A 289 -22.50 21.35 6.62
N VAL A 290 -22.04 21.42 7.88
CA VAL A 290 -22.43 22.49 8.82
C VAL A 290 -21.98 23.86 8.32
N HIS A 291 -20.75 23.96 7.82
CA HIS A 291 -20.22 25.21 7.24
C HIS A 291 -21.01 25.67 6.01
N GLU A 292 -21.35 24.74 5.11
CA GLU A 292 -22.16 25.04 3.91
C GLU A 292 -23.58 25.47 4.27
N GLU A 293 -24.21 24.83 5.27
CA GLU A 293 -25.53 25.22 5.74
C GLU A 293 -25.51 26.64 6.34
N HIS A 294 -24.53 26.92 7.21
CA HIS A 294 -24.37 28.24 7.82
C HIS A 294 -24.14 29.34 6.78
N THR A 295 -23.26 29.08 5.79
CA THR A 295 -22.94 30.01 4.71
C THR A 295 -24.15 30.24 3.81
N SER A 296 -24.91 29.20 3.49
CA SER A 296 -26.12 29.30 2.66
C SER A 296 -27.22 30.14 3.33
N LYS A 297 -27.31 30.16 4.66
CA LYS A 297 -28.29 31.00 5.40
C LYS A 297 -27.93 32.48 5.32
N HIS A 298 -26.64 32.83 5.39
CA HIS A 298 -26.17 34.22 5.38
C HIS A 298 -25.92 34.76 3.96
N HIS A 299 -25.67 33.88 2.99
CA HIS A 299 -25.43 34.22 1.59
C HIS A 299 -26.31 33.36 0.67
N PRO A 300 -27.58 33.75 0.43
CA PRO A 300 -28.54 32.95 -0.33
C PRO A 300 -28.15 32.70 -1.81
N GLY A 301 -27.18 33.44 -2.34
CA GLY A 301 -26.58 33.21 -3.66
C GLY A 301 -25.41 32.23 -3.70
N TYR A 302 -24.92 31.74 -2.55
CA TYR A 302 -23.72 30.89 -2.46
C TYR A 302 -23.91 29.54 -3.16
N LYS A 303 -24.97 28.79 -2.82
CA LYS A 303 -25.24 27.47 -3.42
C LYS A 303 -25.41 27.52 -4.93
N ARG A 304 -26.13 28.53 -5.45
CA ARG A 304 -26.32 28.74 -6.89
C ARG A 304 -25.00 28.96 -7.62
N ARG A 305 -24.08 29.71 -6.99
CA ARG A 305 -22.74 29.98 -7.55
C ARG A 305 -21.85 28.74 -7.52
N GLN A 306 -21.95 27.93 -6.47
CA GLN A 306 -21.19 26.70 -6.30
C GLN A 306 -21.60 25.63 -7.33
N THR A 307 -22.90 25.41 -7.54
CA THR A 307 -23.37 24.50 -8.59
C THR A 307 -23.01 24.99 -10.00
N LEU A 308 -23.02 26.30 -10.24
CA LEU A 308 -22.51 26.87 -11.49
C LEU A 308 -21.02 26.54 -11.70
N ILE A 309 -20.18 26.66 -10.67
CA ILE A 309 -18.74 26.32 -10.75
C ILE A 309 -18.52 24.82 -11.00
N GLU A 310 -19.32 23.95 -10.37
CA GLU A 310 -19.21 22.49 -10.53
C GLU A 310 -19.62 22.02 -11.94
N HIS A 311 -20.63 22.66 -12.54
CA HIS A 311 -21.12 22.31 -13.88
C HIS A 311 -20.42 23.04 -15.03
N ASP A 312 -19.95 24.27 -14.80
CA ASP A 312 -19.24 25.09 -15.79
C ASP A 312 -18.21 26.02 -15.11
N PRO A 313 -16.96 25.55 -14.91
CA PRO A 313 -15.92 26.35 -14.26
C PRO A 313 -15.52 27.59 -15.08
N VAL A 314 -15.85 27.66 -16.38
CA VAL A 314 -15.54 28.78 -17.27
C VAL A 314 -16.60 29.88 -17.18
N ALA A 315 -17.89 29.51 -17.05
CA ALA A 315 -18.99 30.48 -16.87
C ALA A 315 -18.96 31.21 -15.51
N ALA A 316 -18.28 30.66 -14.50
CA ALA A 316 -18.26 31.22 -13.16
C ALA A 316 -17.19 32.30 -12.89
N GLY A 317 -16.40 32.69 -13.90
CA GLY A 317 -15.43 33.79 -13.79
C GLY A 317 -14.22 33.50 -12.89
N GLY A 318 -13.82 32.22 -12.75
CA GLY A 318 -12.59 31.85 -12.05
C GLY A 318 -11.34 32.42 -12.75
N PRO A 319 -10.20 32.55 -12.04
CA PRO A 319 -8.99 33.09 -12.65
C PRO A 319 -8.61 32.24 -13.85
N VAL A 320 -8.54 32.90 -15.02
CA VAL A 320 -8.04 32.32 -16.26
C VAL A 320 -6.62 31.82 -15.97
N LEU A 321 -6.46 30.51 -15.79
CA LEU A 321 -5.15 29.89 -15.85
C LEU A 321 -4.61 30.16 -17.26
N LEU A 322 -3.70 31.14 -17.33
CA LEU A 322 -2.88 31.44 -18.48
C LEU A 322 -2.16 30.16 -18.92
N GLY A 323 -2.73 29.48 -19.92
CA GLY A 323 -2.06 28.35 -20.57
C GLY A 323 -2.97 27.17 -20.89
N SER A 324 -3.98 27.34 -21.74
CA SER A 324 -4.39 26.23 -22.61
C SER A 324 -4.92 26.75 -23.93
N LYS A 325 -4.09 26.61 -24.97
CA LYS A 325 -4.47 26.82 -26.38
C LYS A 325 -5.45 25.71 -26.80
N HIS A 326 -6.70 25.76 -26.35
CA HIS A 326 -7.78 24.91 -26.87
C HIS A 326 -9.03 25.68 -27.34
N GLY A 327 -9.12 26.99 -27.10
CA GLY A 327 -10.24 27.82 -27.58
C GLY A 327 -10.16 28.29 -29.05
N GLN A 328 -9.16 27.88 -29.83
CA GLN A 328 -8.93 28.44 -31.18
C GLN A 328 -9.44 27.54 -32.33
N LYS A 329 -10.02 26.37 -32.04
CA LYS A 329 -10.65 25.51 -33.05
C LYS A 329 -12.16 25.77 -33.19
N GLU A 330 -12.89 25.96 -32.10
CA GLU A 330 -14.35 26.15 -32.18
C GLU A 330 -14.76 27.47 -32.86
N GLY A 331 -13.96 28.54 -32.74
CA GLY A 331 -14.25 29.81 -33.40
C GLY A 331 -14.06 29.80 -34.93
N LYS A 332 -13.29 28.86 -35.49
CA LYS A 332 -13.07 28.76 -36.94
C LYS A 332 -14.16 27.95 -37.64
N ASP A 333 -14.74 26.96 -36.96
CA ASP A 333 -15.80 26.13 -37.53
C ASP A 333 -17.15 26.87 -37.57
N VAL A 334 -17.40 27.78 -36.62
CA VAL A 334 -18.61 28.63 -36.64
C VAL A 334 -18.53 29.72 -37.71
N ALA A 335 -17.36 30.30 -37.95
CA ALA A 335 -17.17 31.28 -39.03
C ALA A 335 -17.35 30.65 -40.43
N ARG A 336 -16.85 29.41 -40.61
CA ARG A 336 -16.96 28.68 -41.89
C ARG A 336 -18.38 28.18 -42.18
N ALA A 337 -19.18 27.92 -41.15
CA ALA A 337 -20.60 27.60 -41.30
C ALA A 337 -21.46 28.83 -41.68
N SER A 338 -21.06 30.03 -41.24
CA SER A 338 -21.76 31.28 -41.58
C SER A 338 -21.52 31.72 -43.03
N GLU A 339 -20.32 31.52 -43.59
CA GLU A 339 -20.04 31.83 -44.99
C GLU A 339 -20.73 30.84 -45.95
N ALA A 340 -20.86 29.56 -45.58
CA ALA A 340 -21.56 28.55 -46.39
C ALA A 340 -23.08 28.76 -46.48
N LEU A 341 -23.69 29.48 -45.52
CA LEU A 341 -25.12 29.80 -45.53
C LEU A 341 -25.45 31.09 -46.30
N GLN A 342 -24.46 31.94 -46.59
CA GLN A 342 -24.66 33.14 -47.42
C GLN A 342 -24.49 32.88 -48.93
N GLU A 343 -23.78 31.82 -49.33
CA GLU A 343 -23.63 31.45 -50.76
C GLU A 343 -24.79 30.61 -51.32
N SER A 344 -25.71 30.10 -50.48
CA SER A 344 -26.88 29.32 -50.94
C SER A 344 -28.17 30.14 -51.11
N SER A 345 -28.07 31.48 -51.12
CA SER A 345 -29.22 32.40 -51.11
C SER A 345 -29.20 33.44 -52.25
N VAL A 346 -28.68 33.08 -53.43
CA VAL A 346 -28.80 33.85 -54.69
C VAL A 346 -29.27 32.95 -55.81
#